data_AF-A0A6C0J4H9-F1
#
_entry.id   AF-A0A6C0J4H9-F1
#
_cell.length_a   1.000
_cell.length_b   1.000
_cell.length_c   1.000
_cell.angle_alpha   90.00
_cell.angle_beta   90.00
_cell.angle_gamma   90.00
#
_symmetry.space_group_name_H-M   'P 1'
#
loop_
_entity.id
_entity.type
_entity.pdbx_description
1 polymer ?
#
loop_
_entity_poly.entity_id
_entity_poly.type
_entity_poly.pdbx_seq_one_letter_code
_entity_poly.pdbx_strand_id
1 'polypeptide(L)'
;MEIIEAKQGCVYIIGYVYRPGCVSFSVELEHVHYPPDTDLNTLYQIFSVKYNDMMHYVIEIKKNNTSIEQCYKLSCKHNLKLVSGKPWNGTDEFPVKCMPEACFTLETIKHDKYTEQDLKYVIQSEVKTLKDKYRID
;
A
#
# COMPACT_ATOMS: atom_id res chain seq x y z
N MET A 1 -9.85 -4.87 17.32
CA MET A 1 -9.01 -4.65 16.13
C MET A 1 -8.61 -6.02 15.64
N GLU A 2 -8.92 -6.35 14.39
CA GLU A 2 -8.54 -7.65 13.80
C GLU A 2 -7.03 -7.62 13.52
N ILE A 3 -6.31 -8.64 13.99
CA ILE A 3 -4.88 -8.79 13.77
C ILE A 3 -4.70 -9.64 12.51
N ILE A 4 -3.90 -9.16 11.56
CA ILE A 4 -3.54 -9.92 10.37
C ILE A 4 -2.40 -10.86 10.72
N GLU A 5 -2.66 -12.17 10.69
CA GLU A 5 -1.65 -13.21 10.87
C GLU A 5 -0.98 -13.51 9.53
N ALA A 6 0.34 -13.30 9.43
CA ALA A 6 1.04 -13.46 8.15
C ALA A 6 1.13 -14.93 7.72
N LYS A 7 0.79 -15.18 6.47
CA LYS A 7 0.92 -16.46 5.79
C LYS A 7 2.35 -16.66 5.30
N GLN A 8 2.84 -17.89 5.42
CA GLN A 8 4.12 -18.28 4.86
C GLN A 8 4.12 -18.09 3.34
N GLY A 9 5.24 -17.59 2.80
CA GLY A 9 5.39 -17.39 1.35
C GLY A 9 4.64 -16.19 0.81
N CYS A 10 4.18 -15.26 1.65
CA CYS A 10 3.60 -13.98 1.24
C CYS A 10 4.52 -12.81 1.56
N VAL A 11 4.32 -11.70 0.85
CA VAL A 11 4.88 -10.37 1.16
C VAL A 11 3.74 -9.41 1.48
N TYR A 12 4.01 -8.46 2.37
CA TYR A 12 3.04 -7.53 2.90
C TYR A 12 3.49 -6.11 2.62
N ILE A 13 2.68 -5.35 1.88
CA ILE A 13 2.94 -3.94 1.57
C ILE A 13 1.96 -3.08 2.36
N ILE A 14 2.49 -2.18 3.18
CA ILE A 14 1.73 -1.35 4.11
C ILE A 14 1.75 0.10 3.60
N GLY A 15 0.57 0.67 3.37
CA GLY A 15 0.44 2.06 2.93
C GLY A 15 -0.50 2.86 3.82
N TYR A 16 -0.14 4.12 4.10
CA TYR A 16 -1.04 5.08 4.73
C TYR A 16 -1.96 5.67 3.67
N VAL A 17 -3.28 5.54 3.83
CA VAL A 17 -4.27 5.93 2.81
C VAL A 17 -4.15 7.39 2.40
N TYR A 18 -3.81 8.28 3.33
CA TYR A 18 -3.66 9.71 3.04
C TYR A 18 -2.22 10.13 2.72
N ARG A 19 -1.32 9.19 2.42
CA ARG A 19 -0.01 9.54 1.84
C ARG A 19 -0.16 9.69 0.33
N PRO A 20 0.24 10.83 -0.27
CA PRO A 20 0.23 10.99 -1.72
C PRO A 20 0.91 9.82 -2.44
N GLY A 21 0.26 9.29 -3.47
CA GLY A 21 0.75 8.16 -4.25
C GLY A 21 0.41 6.78 -3.68
N CYS A 22 0.06 6.65 -2.39
CA CYS A 22 -0.28 5.34 -1.81
C CYS A 22 -1.58 4.77 -2.40
N VAL A 23 -2.56 5.62 -2.70
CA VAL A 23 -3.83 5.18 -3.31
C VAL A 23 -3.56 4.71 -4.75
N SER A 24 -2.85 5.50 -5.55
CA SER A 24 -2.46 5.15 -6.92
C SER A 24 -1.66 3.87 -6.97
N PHE A 25 -0.71 3.71 -6.04
CA PHE A 25 0.05 2.48 -5.90
C PHE A 25 -0.88 1.28 -5.72
N SER A 26 -1.81 1.33 -4.76
CA SER A 26 -2.70 0.20 -4.48
C SER A 26 -3.63 -0.13 -5.64
N VAL A 27 -4.21 0.90 -6.26
CA VAL A 27 -5.15 0.74 -7.37
C VAL A 27 -4.44 0.23 -8.63
N GLU A 28 -3.28 0.78 -8.97
CA GLU A 28 -2.52 0.31 -10.13
C GLU A 28 -1.96 -1.10 -9.90
N LEU A 29 -1.54 -1.44 -8.69
CA LEU A 29 -1.11 -2.79 -8.36
C LEU A 29 -2.22 -3.80 -8.61
N GLU A 30 -3.43 -3.52 -8.11
CA GLU A 30 -4.61 -4.35 -8.37
C GLU A 30 -4.94 -4.39 -9.87
N HIS A 31 -5.19 -3.26 -10.51
CA HIS A 31 -5.76 -3.23 -11.86
C HIS A 31 -4.79 -3.61 -12.99
N VAL A 32 -3.47 -3.46 -12.78
CA VAL A 32 -2.45 -3.73 -13.81
C VAL A 32 -1.69 -5.02 -13.55
N HIS A 33 -1.35 -5.32 -12.29
CA HIS A 33 -0.52 -6.47 -11.95
C HIS A 33 -1.31 -7.66 -11.39
N TYR A 34 -2.46 -7.41 -10.75
CA TYR A 34 -3.34 -8.44 -10.22
C TYR A 34 -4.80 -8.21 -10.66
N PRO A 35 -5.08 -8.04 -11.97
CA PRO A 35 -6.35 -7.47 -12.43
C PRO A 35 -7.53 -8.30 -11.94
N PRO A 36 -8.65 -7.65 -11.56
CA PRO A 36 -9.91 -8.34 -11.37
C PRO A 36 -10.22 -9.24 -12.57
N ASP A 37 -10.83 -10.39 -12.32
CA ASP A 37 -11.18 -11.40 -13.35
C ASP A 37 -10.00 -12.21 -13.92
N THR A 38 -8.83 -12.19 -13.28
CA THR A 38 -7.70 -13.05 -13.64
C THR A 38 -7.28 -13.98 -12.50
N ASP A 39 -6.67 -15.12 -12.84
CA ASP A 39 -6.09 -16.04 -11.83
C ASP A 39 -5.03 -15.35 -10.96
N LEU A 40 -4.40 -14.28 -11.47
CA LEU A 40 -3.44 -13.49 -10.71
C LEU A 40 -4.08 -12.82 -9.50
N ASN A 41 -5.34 -12.41 -9.57
CA ASN A 41 -6.03 -11.76 -8.44
C ASN A 41 -6.14 -12.69 -7.22
N THR A 42 -6.13 -14.02 -7.41
CA THR A 42 -6.08 -14.98 -6.29
C THR A 42 -4.80 -14.92 -5.46
N LEU A 43 -3.76 -14.28 -6.00
CA LEU A 43 -2.46 -14.07 -5.34
C LEU A 43 -2.39 -12.77 -4.55
N TYR A 44 -3.45 -11.96 -4.58
CA TYR A 44 -3.53 -10.61 -4.05
C TYR A 44 -4.71 -10.49 -3.09
N GLN A 45 -4.48 -9.88 -1.92
CA GLN A 45 -5.54 -9.52 -1.01
C GLN A 45 -5.22 -8.16 -0.37
N ILE A 46 -6.21 -7.31 -0.20
CA ILE A 46 -6.07 -6.03 0.50
C ILE A 46 -6.93 -6.01 1.76
N PHE A 47 -6.34 -5.57 2.86
CA PHE A 47 -6.98 -5.39 4.15
C PHE A 47 -6.94 -3.92 4.55
N SER A 48 -7.97 -3.45 5.24
CA SER A 48 -7.98 -2.12 5.85
C SER A 48 -7.72 -2.24 7.35
N VAL A 49 -6.75 -1.48 7.86
CA VAL A 49 -6.41 -1.46 9.28
C VAL A 49 -6.32 -0.05 9.80
N LYS A 50 -6.83 0.18 11.01
CA LYS A 50 -6.70 1.45 11.72
C LYS A 50 -5.56 1.33 12.74
N TYR A 51 -4.56 2.21 12.66
CA TYR A 51 -3.40 2.24 13.57
C TYR A 51 -3.15 3.69 13.99
N ASN A 52 -3.21 3.98 15.30
CA ASN A 52 -3.06 5.34 15.84
C ASN A 52 -3.96 6.38 15.17
N ASP A 53 -5.26 6.06 15.07
CA ASP A 53 -6.26 6.87 14.37
C ASP A 53 -6.02 7.13 12.87
N MET A 54 -4.99 6.52 12.29
CA MET A 54 -4.67 6.61 10.87
C MET A 54 -5.10 5.34 10.13
N MET A 55 -5.82 5.54 9.03
CA MET A 55 -6.24 4.45 8.14
C MET A 55 -5.07 4.03 7.25
N HIS A 56 -4.73 2.74 7.34
CA HIS A 56 -3.75 2.08 6.50
C HIS A 56 -4.42 0.98 5.68
N TYR A 57 -3.80 0.63 4.57
CA TYR A 57 -4.05 -0.65 3.92
C TYR A 57 -2.86 -1.57 4.13
N VAL A 58 -3.13 -2.87 4.07
CA VAL A 58 -2.12 -3.93 4.02
C VAL A 58 -2.44 -4.79 2.81
N ILE A 59 -1.52 -4.84 1.85
CA ILE A 59 -1.62 -5.69 0.67
C ILE A 59 -0.81 -6.95 0.93
N GLU A 60 -1.48 -8.09 0.97
CA GLU A 60 -0.87 -9.42 0.96
C GLU A 60 -0.69 -9.88 -0.49
N ILE A 61 0.52 -10.31 -0.83
CA ILE A 61 0.86 -10.83 -2.16
C ILE A 61 1.59 -12.15 -2.00
N LYS A 62 1.17 -13.20 -2.70
CA LYS A 62 1.93 -14.45 -2.75
C LYS A 62 3.29 -14.20 -3.40
N LYS A 63 4.37 -14.50 -2.68
CA LYS A 63 5.75 -14.26 -3.13
C LYS A 63 6.06 -15.12 -4.33
N ASN A 64 6.47 -14.48 -5.42
CA ASN A 64 7.12 -15.10 -6.56
C ASN A 64 8.43 -14.35 -6.88
N ASN A 65 9.13 -14.73 -7.94
CA ASN A 65 10.43 -14.14 -8.31
C ASN A 65 10.35 -12.64 -8.65
N THR A 66 9.18 -12.11 -9.00
CA THR A 66 9.01 -10.72 -9.45
C THR A 66 8.15 -9.86 -8.54
N SER A 67 7.43 -10.41 -7.55
CA SER A 67 6.47 -9.65 -6.72
C SER A 67 7.08 -8.42 -6.06
N ILE A 68 8.26 -8.56 -5.43
CA ILE A 68 8.93 -7.45 -4.73
C ILE A 68 9.47 -6.43 -5.74
N GLU A 69 10.06 -6.89 -6.85
CA GLU A 69 10.58 -6.01 -7.90
C GLU A 69 9.47 -5.17 -8.54
N GLN A 70 8.30 -5.77 -8.79
CA GLN A 70 7.12 -5.08 -9.29
C GLN A 70 6.65 -4.02 -8.30
N CYS A 71 6.54 -4.37 -7.01
CA CYS A 71 6.17 -3.40 -5.96
C CYS A 71 7.19 -2.25 -5.89
N TYR A 72 8.49 -2.54 -6.01
CA TYR A 72 9.54 -1.51 -6.00
C TYR A 72 9.45 -0.57 -7.19
N LYS A 73 9.29 -1.10 -8.41
CA LYS A 73 9.12 -0.28 -9.63
C LYS A 73 7.88 0.61 -9.52
N LEU A 74 6.77 0.04 -9.04
CA LEU A 74 5.51 0.75 -8.87
C LEU A 74 5.60 1.82 -7.78
N SER A 75 6.27 1.55 -6.65
CA SER A 75 6.45 2.56 -5.60
C SER A 75 7.22 3.77 -6.14
N CYS A 76 8.32 3.52 -6.85
CA CYS A 76 9.14 4.58 -7.46
C CYS A 76 8.34 5.43 -8.45
N LYS A 77 7.48 4.80 -9.27
CA LYS A 77 6.57 5.51 -10.19
C LYS A 77 5.67 6.51 -9.49
N HIS A 78 5.25 6.20 -8.25
CA HIS A 78 4.37 7.05 -7.44
C HIS A 78 5.12 7.91 -6.41
N ASN A 79 6.43 8.16 -6.60
CA ASN A 79 7.28 8.93 -5.68
C ASN A 79 7.33 8.35 -4.24
N LEU A 80 7.17 7.04 -4.13
CA LEU A 80 7.26 6.26 -2.90
C LEU A 80 8.50 5.37 -2.91
N LYS A 81 8.99 5.02 -1.73
CA LYS A 81 9.99 3.98 -1.51
C LYS A 81 9.40 2.86 -0.66
N LEU A 82 9.82 1.63 -0.92
CA LEU A 82 9.58 0.50 -0.05
C LEU A 82 10.67 0.43 1.02
N VAL A 83 10.27 0.46 2.28
CA VAL A 83 11.16 0.33 3.43
C VAL A 83 10.84 -0.97 4.16
N SER A 84 11.85 -1.77 4.50
CA SER A 84 11.62 -3.01 5.24
C SER A 84 11.13 -2.71 6.65
N GLY A 85 10.11 -3.46 7.09
CA GLY A 85 9.49 -3.32 8.39
C GLY A 85 8.08 -2.75 8.35
N LYS A 86 7.48 -2.71 9.55
CA LYS A 86 6.14 -2.16 9.80
C LYS A 86 6.27 -0.68 10.19
N PRO A 87 5.20 0.12 10.03
CA PRO A 87 5.14 1.44 10.64
C PRO A 87 5.37 1.36 12.15
N TRP A 88 6.08 2.34 12.70
CA TRP A 88 6.33 2.44 14.13
C TRP A 88 6.07 3.88 14.59
N ASN A 89 5.26 4.04 15.63
CA ASN A 89 5.00 5.34 16.25
C ASN A 89 5.50 5.45 17.71
N GLY A 90 6.16 4.42 18.24
CA GLY A 90 6.72 4.43 19.60
C GLY A 90 5.85 3.84 20.70
N THR A 91 4.56 3.56 20.47
CA THR A 91 3.62 3.16 21.54
C THR A 91 2.92 1.84 21.25
N ASP A 92 2.25 1.75 20.10
CA ASP A 92 1.46 0.57 19.73
C ASP A 92 2.16 -0.25 18.64
N GLU A 93 1.97 -1.57 18.69
CA GLU A 93 2.38 -2.44 17.59
C GLU A 93 1.40 -2.33 16.41
N PHE A 94 1.93 -2.34 15.19
CA PHE A 94 1.10 -2.37 13.97
C PHE A 94 0.33 -3.71 13.89
N PRO A 95 -0.97 -3.72 13.51
CA PRO A 95 -1.86 -4.90 13.56
C PRO A 95 -1.59 -5.96 12.47
N VAL A 96 -0.32 -6.23 12.18
CA VAL A 96 0.16 -7.28 11.27
C VAL A 96 1.26 -8.06 11.98
N LYS A 97 1.08 -9.35 12.19
CA LYS A 97 2.10 -10.26 12.70
C LYS A 97 2.82 -10.94 11.54
N CYS A 98 3.85 -10.28 11.04
CA CYS A 98 4.75 -10.78 10.01
C CYS A 98 6.20 -10.74 10.49
N MET A 99 7.03 -11.58 9.87
CA MET A 99 8.49 -11.44 9.97
C MET A 99 8.96 -10.15 9.28
N PRO A 100 9.99 -9.45 9.79
CA PRO A 100 10.46 -8.18 9.21
C PRO A 100 10.80 -8.24 7.72
N GLU A 101 11.36 -9.36 7.25
CA GLU A 101 11.75 -9.59 5.86
C GLU A 101 10.58 -9.79 4.89
N ALA A 102 9.39 -10.05 5.41
CA ALA A 102 8.16 -10.22 4.63
C ALA A 102 7.30 -8.95 4.60
N CYS A 103 7.67 -7.91 5.36
CA CYS A 103 6.87 -6.70 5.53
C CYS A 103 7.61 -5.46 5.03
N PHE A 104 6.88 -4.63 4.29
CA PHE A 104 7.40 -3.40 3.72
C PHE A 104 6.40 -2.27 3.92
N THR A 105 6.90 -1.10 4.33
CA THR A 105 6.13 0.13 4.47
C THR A 105 6.42 1.07 3.31
N LEU A 106 5.38 1.68 2.76
CA LEU A 106 5.48 2.73 1.76
C LEU A 106 5.73 4.08 2.45
N GLU A 107 6.85 4.69 2.08
CA GLU A 107 7.25 6.02 2.54
C GLU A 107 7.45 6.97 1.37
N THR A 108 7.28 8.27 1.60
CA THR A 108 7.54 9.28 0.56
C THR A 108 9.04 9.45 0.36
N ILE A 109 9.50 9.55 -0.89
CA ILE A 109 10.92 9.79 -1.20
C ILE A 109 11.34 11.21 -0.78
N LYS A 110 10.45 12.19 -0.98
CA LYS A 110 10.66 13.59 -0.59
C LYS A 110 9.53 14.07 0.29
N HIS A 111 9.88 14.69 1.41
CA HIS A 111 8.93 15.46 2.20
C HIS A 111 8.80 16.85 1.57
N ASP A 112 8.00 16.95 0.52
CA ASP A 112 7.52 18.27 0.10
C ASP A 112 6.70 18.86 1.25
N LYS A 113 6.89 20.15 1.52
CA LYS A 113 6.18 20.85 2.59
C LYS A 113 4.74 21.11 2.17
N TYR A 114 3.91 20.07 2.21
CA TYR A 114 2.47 20.21 2.01
C TYR A 114 1.80 20.65 3.31
N THR A 115 0.86 21.57 3.20
CA THR A 115 -0.12 21.81 4.25
C THR A 115 -1.15 20.66 4.27
N GLU A 116 -1.94 20.55 5.33
CA GLU A 116 -3.03 19.56 5.39
C GLU A 116 -4.05 19.75 4.24
N GLN A 117 -4.28 21.00 3.84
CA GLN A 117 -5.20 21.32 2.74
C GLN A 117 -4.62 20.91 1.39
N ASP A 118 -3.30 21.08 1.19
CA ASP A 118 -2.63 20.59 -0.03
C ASP A 118 -2.70 19.07 -0.12
N LEU A 119 -2.46 18.36 0.98
CA LEU A 119 -2.57 16.90 1.02
C LEU A 119 -3.98 16.44 0.63
N LYS A 120 -5.02 17.05 1.22
CA LYS A 120 -6.42 16.73 0.86
C LYS A 120 -6.69 16.94 -0.62
N TYR A 121 -6.24 18.05 -1.19
CA TYR A 121 -6.41 18.35 -2.61
C TYR A 121 -5.69 17.34 -3.51
N VAL A 122 -4.43 17.02 -3.19
CA VAL A 122 -3.63 16.04 -3.94
C VAL A 122 -4.31 14.67 -3.94
N ILE A 123 -4.76 14.20 -2.77
CA ILE A 123 -5.42 12.89 -2.64
C ILE A 123 -6.76 12.88 -3.39
N GLN A 124 -7.55 13.96 -3.31
CA GLN A 124 -8.81 14.07 -4.05
C GLN A 124 -8.59 14.05 -5.57
N SER A 125 -7.59 14.78 -6.05
CA SER A 125 -7.21 14.77 -7.47
C SER A 125 -6.74 13.37 -7.89
N GLU A 126 -5.95 12.71 -7.06
CA GLU A 126 -5.46 11.34 -7.28
C GLU A 126 -6.62 10.36 -7.42
N VAL A 127 -7.56 10.36 -6.46
CA VAL A 127 -8.77 9.53 -6.50
C VAL A 127 -9.58 9.79 -7.76
N LYS A 128 -9.80 11.07 -8.12
CA LYS A 128 -10.55 11.42 -9.33
C LYS A 128 -9.89 10.87 -10.60
N THR A 129 -8.57 11.05 -10.76
CA THR A 129 -7.83 10.52 -11.91
C THR A 129 -7.94 8.99 -12.00
N LEU A 130 -7.90 8.29 -10.86
CA LEU A 130 -8.03 6.83 -10.82
C LEU A 130 -9.44 6.39 -11.21
N LYS A 131 -10.48 7.07 -10.72
CA LYS A 131 -11.88 6.82 -11.13
C LYS A 131 -12.06 6.96 -12.64
N ASP A 132 -11.53 8.04 -13.22
CA ASP A 132 -11.62 8.29 -14.67
C ASP A 132 -10.86 7.23 -15.48
N LYS A 133 -9.66 6.83 -15.02
CA LYS A 133 -8.78 5.89 -15.73
C LYS A 133 -9.27 4.45 -15.67
N TYR A 134 -9.70 3.99 -14.50
CA TYR A 134 -10.07 2.59 -14.25
C TYR A 134 -11.58 2.35 -14.17
N ARG A 135 -12.40 3.40 -14.31
CA ARG A 135 -13.88 3.34 -14.25
C ARG A 135 -14.39 2.74 -12.93
N ILE A 136 -13.81 3.22 -11.83
CA ILE A 136 -14.16 2.81 -10.47
C ILE A 136 -15.26 3.74 -9.95
N ASP A 137 -16.40 3.17 -9.52
CA ASP A 137 -17.57 3.91 -9.00
C ASP A 137 -17.34 4.53 -7.61
#